data_AF-A0A9P5Z5Z4-F1
#
_entry.id   AF-A0A9P5Z5Z4-F1
#
_cell.length_a   1.000
_cell.length_b   1.000
_cell.length_c   1.000
_cell.angle_alpha   90.00
_cell.angle_beta   90.00
_cell.angle_gamma   90.00
#
_symmetry.space_group_name_H-M   'P 1'
#
loop_
_entity.id
_entity.type
_entity.pdbx_description
1 polymer ?
#
loop_
_entity_poly.entity_id
_entity_poly.type
_entity_poly.pdbx_seq_one_letter_code
_entity_poly.pdbx_strand_id
1 'polypeptide(L)'
;MFDEQHPPFLTTHGICSCTSCEELAVLDREISEAEELLATLKKKKRPALCYQRNRVHDPITSRLPVEIVSQIFTNFLPATVDPAYTISRPGSRSTVTTPLLLGAVCKSWRAVSWSTPQLWTSISIDIYWKGPSI
;
A
#
# COMPACT_ATOMS: atom_id res chain seq x y z
N MET A 1 -17.72 45.46 -28.25
CA MET A 1 -16.49 46.23 -27.95
C MET A 1 -16.08 45.82 -26.54
N PHE A 2 -15.26 44.80 -26.34
CA PHE A 2 -14.17 44.26 -27.15
C PHE A 2 -14.36 42.75 -27.41
N ASP A 3 -14.09 42.36 -28.66
CA ASP A 3 -13.83 40.99 -29.08
C ASP A 3 -12.42 40.61 -28.63
N GLU A 4 -12.28 39.50 -27.91
CA GLU A 4 -11.02 38.74 -27.87
C GLU A 4 -11.36 37.24 -27.85
N GLN A 5 -11.66 36.71 -29.03
CA GLN A 5 -11.47 35.29 -29.31
C GLN A 5 -9.98 34.97 -29.12
N HIS A 6 -9.64 34.27 -28.04
CA HIS A 6 -8.41 33.45 -28.01
C HIS A 6 -8.77 32.02 -28.47
N PRO A 7 -8.29 31.55 -29.63
CA PRO A 7 -8.49 30.18 -30.09
C PRO A 7 -7.59 29.19 -29.33
N PRO A 8 -7.88 27.88 -29.42
CA PRO A 8 -7.40 26.88 -28.49
C PRO A 8 -5.93 26.50 -28.75
N PHE A 9 -5.17 26.37 -27.67
CA PHE A 9 -4.02 25.47 -27.51
C PHE A 9 -3.03 25.39 -28.69
N LEU A 10 -2.19 26.42 -28.86
CA LEU A 10 -0.85 26.23 -29.43
C LEU A 10 0.17 26.87 -28.49
N THR A 11 0.77 26.02 -27.67
CA THR A 11 1.96 26.27 -26.86
C THR A 11 3.16 26.61 -27.76
N THR A 12 3.30 27.87 -28.16
CA THR A 12 4.52 28.41 -28.79
C THR A 12 4.88 29.82 -28.34
N HIS A 13 4.24 30.37 -27.30
CA HIS A 13 4.66 31.65 -26.72
C HIS A 13 5.62 31.42 -25.56
N GLY A 14 6.91 31.32 -25.86
CA GLY A 14 7.98 31.40 -24.86
C GLY A 14 8.16 32.79 -24.24
N ILE A 15 7.33 33.79 -24.56
CA ILE A 15 7.45 35.19 -24.11
C ILE A 15 6.07 35.91 -24.12
N CYS A 16 5.02 35.34 -23.53
CA CYS A 16 3.76 36.09 -23.33
C CYS A 16 3.79 36.78 -21.95
N SER A 17 3.59 38.11 -21.92
CA SER A 17 3.60 38.95 -20.70
C SER A 17 2.22 39.52 -20.34
N CYS A 18 1.13 38.87 -20.75
CA CYS A 18 -0.21 39.31 -20.36
C CYS A 18 -0.53 38.89 -18.92
N THR A 19 -1.35 39.67 -18.23
CA THR A 19 -1.70 39.47 -16.82
C THR A 19 -2.28 38.07 -16.57
N SER A 20 -3.11 37.55 -17.46
CA SER A 20 -3.69 36.21 -17.28
C SER A 20 -2.67 35.07 -17.42
N CYS A 21 -1.67 35.20 -18.30
CA CYS A 21 -0.57 34.22 -18.36
C CYS A 21 0.35 34.30 -17.14
N GLU A 22 0.57 35.51 -16.61
CA GLU A 22 1.34 35.72 -15.38
C GLU A 22 0.61 35.13 -14.16
N GLU A 23 -0.70 35.36 -14.03
CA GLU A 23 -1.55 34.77 -12.99
C GLU A 23 -1.57 33.24 -13.07
N LEU A 24 -1.68 32.66 -14.28
CA LEU A 24 -1.60 31.22 -14.47
C LEU A 24 -0.23 30.66 -14.06
N ALA A 25 0.88 31.32 -14.43
CA ALA A 25 2.22 30.91 -14.03
C ALA A 25 2.41 30.97 -12.50
N VAL A 26 1.82 31.96 -11.83
CA VAL A 26 1.81 32.05 -10.36
C VAL A 26 1.04 30.89 -9.76
N LEU A 27 -0.15 30.58 -10.27
CA LEU A 27 -0.96 29.45 -9.78
C LEU A 27 -0.26 28.10 -10.03
N ASP A 28 0.34 27.89 -11.19
CA ASP A 28 1.10 26.67 -11.50
C ASP A 28 2.29 26.49 -10.56
N ARG A 29 2.98 27.58 -10.22
CA ARG A 29 4.05 27.57 -9.21
C ARG A 29 3.51 27.19 -7.84
N GLU A 30 2.41 27.79 -7.39
CA GLU A 30 1.79 27.47 -6.10
C GLU A 30 1.30 26.02 -6.02
N ILE A 31 0.74 25.49 -7.11
CA ILE A 31 0.35 24.07 -7.22
C ILE A 31 1.58 23.18 -7.06
N SER A 32 2.65 23.47 -7.81
CA SER A 32 3.90 22.70 -7.75
C SER A 32 4.50 22.69 -6.33
N GLU A 33 4.55 23.85 -5.67
CA GLU A 33 5.03 23.97 -4.28
C GLU A 33 4.14 23.17 -3.30
N ALA A 34 2.82 23.24 -3.47
CA ALA A 34 1.88 22.48 -2.64
C ALA A 34 2.00 20.96 -2.85
N GLU A 35 2.22 20.51 -4.09
CA GLU A 35 2.44 19.10 -4.43
C GLU A 35 3.74 18.56 -3.81
N GLU A 36 4.83 19.34 -3.87
CA GLU A 36 6.10 18.98 -3.23
C GLU A 36 5.96 18.89 -1.71
N LEU A 37 5.27 19.85 -1.10
CA LEU A 37 4.98 19.83 0.33
C LEU A 37 4.13 18.59 0.70
N LEU A 38 3.10 18.29 -0.08
CA LEU A 38 2.26 17.11 0.13
C LEU A 38 3.07 15.81 0.02
N ALA A 39 3.95 15.71 -0.99
CA ALA A 39 4.84 14.56 -1.16
C ALA A 39 5.77 14.40 0.05
N THR A 40 6.34 15.51 0.53
CA THR A 40 7.20 15.55 1.71
C THR A 40 6.44 15.11 2.97
N LEU A 41 5.24 15.66 3.22
CA LEU A 41 4.41 15.30 4.36
C LEU A 41 3.98 13.83 4.29
N LYS A 42 3.62 13.31 3.11
CA LYS A 42 3.31 11.88 2.91
C LYS A 42 4.53 10.99 3.21
N LYS A 43 5.72 11.40 2.77
CA LYS A 43 6.99 10.70 3.05
C LYS A 43 7.32 10.70 4.54
N LYS A 44 7.09 11.81 5.26
CA LYS A 44 7.26 11.91 6.72
C LYS A 44 6.21 11.08 7.48
N LYS A 45 4.95 11.11 7.04
CA LYS A 45 3.81 10.41 7.65
C LYS A 45 3.99 8.88 7.64
N ARG A 46 4.39 8.30 6.50
CA ARG A 46 4.36 6.83 6.31
C ARG A 46 5.25 6.02 7.27
N PRO A 47 6.56 6.28 7.41
CA PRO A 47 7.42 5.41 8.21
C PRO A 47 7.23 5.61 9.72
N ALA A 48 7.09 6.86 10.19
CA ALA A 48 7.00 7.15 11.62
C ALA A 48 5.62 6.76 12.21
N LEU A 49 4.53 7.21 11.58
CA LEU A 49 3.19 7.00 12.15
C LEU A 49 2.69 5.57 11.98
N CYS A 50 2.99 4.89 10.86
CA CYS A 50 2.53 3.51 10.70
C CYS A 50 3.21 2.56 11.69
N TYR A 51 4.53 2.72 11.92
CA TYR A 51 5.24 1.90 12.90
C TYR A 51 4.76 2.17 14.32
N GLN A 52 4.67 3.44 14.72
CA GLN A 52 4.25 3.81 16.07
C GLN A 52 2.79 3.44 16.33
N ARG A 53 1.90 3.65 15.35
CA ARG A 53 0.51 3.20 15.43
C ARG A 53 0.43 1.69 15.60
N ASN A 54 1.16 0.92 14.81
CA ASN A 54 1.17 -0.54 14.96
C ASN A 54 1.74 -0.95 16.33
N ARG A 55 2.77 -0.28 16.84
CA ARG A 55 3.34 -0.59 18.17
C ARG A 55 2.36 -0.33 19.32
N VAL A 56 1.58 0.75 19.27
CA VAL A 56 0.62 1.11 20.32
C VAL A 56 -0.70 0.34 20.20
N HIS A 57 -1.12 0.04 18.97
CA HIS A 57 -2.44 -0.53 18.70
C HIS A 57 -2.43 -2.01 18.31
N ASP A 58 -1.28 -2.69 18.24
CA ASP A 58 -1.23 -4.14 18.02
C ASP A 58 -1.66 -4.86 19.30
N PRO A 59 -2.88 -5.44 19.36
CA PRO A 59 -3.37 -6.03 20.59
C PRO A 59 -2.77 -7.41 20.87
N ILE A 60 -2.04 -8.00 19.90
CA ILE A 60 -1.55 -9.37 19.96
C ILE A 60 -0.05 -9.37 20.30
N THR A 61 0.80 -8.89 19.40
CA THR A 61 2.26 -9.03 19.62
C THR A 61 2.83 -8.06 20.65
N SER A 62 2.10 -6.99 20.99
CA SER A 62 2.56 -6.05 22.02
C SER A 62 2.14 -6.45 23.44
N ARG A 63 1.19 -7.38 23.58
CA ARG A 63 0.55 -7.72 24.87
C ARG A 63 0.74 -9.17 25.29
N LEU A 64 1.01 -10.07 24.35
CA LEU A 64 1.16 -11.48 24.62
C LEU A 64 2.64 -11.90 24.51
N PRO A 65 3.09 -12.87 25.33
CA PRO A 65 4.37 -13.53 25.13
C PRO A 65 4.46 -14.14 23.72
N VAL A 66 5.66 -14.16 23.15
CA VAL A 66 5.89 -14.62 21.77
C VAL A 66 5.41 -16.05 21.55
N GLU A 67 5.53 -16.91 22.57
CA GLU A 67 5.10 -18.30 22.54
C GLU A 67 3.59 -18.43 22.33
N ILE A 68 2.81 -17.57 22.99
CA ILE A 68 1.34 -17.54 22.86
C ILE A 68 0.95 -17.02 21.48
N VAL A 69 1.63 -15.98 20.99
CA VAL A 69 1.40 -15.48 19.62
C VAL A 69 1.71 -16.54 18.58
N SER A 70 2.84 -17.24 18.71
CA SER A 70 3.22 -18.34 17.83
C SER A 70 2.17 -19.45 17.83
N GLN A 71 1.64 -19.83 19.00
CA GLN A 71 0.54 -20.81 19.09
C GLN A 71 -0.73 -20.30 18.40
N ILE A 72 -1.11 -19.04 18.59
CA ILE A 72 -2.26 -18.44 17.90
C ILE A 72 -2.06 -18.53 16.38
N PHE A 73 -0.87 -18.15 15.89
CA PHE A 73 -0.54 -18.19 14.47
C PHE A 73 -0.63 -19.61 13.91
N THR A 74 -0.11 -20.61 14.63
CA THR A 74 -0.14 -22.02 14.20
C THR A 74 -1.56 -22.58 14.18
N ASN A 75 -2.43 -22.17 15.10
CA ASN A 75 -3.84 -22.60 15.11
C ASN A 75 -4.70 -21.83 14.10
N PHE A 76 -4.30 -20.61 13.73
CA PHE A 76 -5.02 -19.80 12.74
C PHE A 76 -4.86 -20.36 11.32
N LEU A 77 -3.70 -20.93 11.01
CA LEU A 77 -3.46 -21.56 9.73
C LEU A 77 -3.98 -23.00 9.75
N PRO A 78 -4.69 -23.45 8.70
CA PRO A 78 -5.11 -24.83 8.61
C PRO A 78 -3.87 -25.75 8.54
N ALA A 79 -3.89 -26.87 9.27
CA ALA A 79 -2.78 -27.83 9.33
C ALA A 79 -2.50 -28.50 7.97
N THR A 80 -3.50 -28.50 7.08
CA THR A 80 -3.41 -28.97 5.71
C THR A 80 -3.98 -27.88 4.80
N VAL A 81 -3.44 -27.76 3.58
CA VAL A 81 -3.98 -26.87 2.55
C VAL A 81 -5.28 -27.52 2.04
N ASP A 82 -6.35 -27.44 2.82
CA ASP A 82 -7.68 -27.84 2.40
C ASP A 82 -8.30 -26.66 1.62
N PRO A 83 -8.66 -26.86 0.33
CA PRO A 83 -9.35 -25.85 -0.46
C PRO A 83 -10.60 -25.25 0.21
N ALA A 84 -11.25 -26.01 1.11
CA ALA A 84 -12.46 -25.58 1.81
C ALA A 84 -12.20 -24.50 2.89
N TYR A 85 -10.98 -24.36 3.41
CA TYR A 85 -10.62 -23.39 4.45
C TYR A 85 -9.91 -22.15 3.91
N THR A 86 -10.04 -21.92 2.61
CA THR A 86 -9.37 -20.82 1.95
C THR A 86 -10.16 -19.52 2.12
N ILE A 87 -9.57 -18.56 2.84
CA ILE A 87 -10.17 -17.23 3.00
C ILE A 87 -10.07 -16.52 1.64
N SER A 88 -11.15 -16.56 0.88
CA SER A 88 -11.28 -15.83 -0.38
C SER A 88 -11.48 -14.35 -0.06
N ARG A 89 -10.46 -13.52 -0.32
CA ARG A 89 -10.64 -12.06 -0.28
C ARG A 89 -11.54 -11.67 -1.46
N PRO A 90 -12.62 -10.90 -1.27
CA PRO A 90 -13.46 -10.46 -2.39
C PRO A 90 -12.61 -9.78 -3.48
N GLY A 91 -12.65 -10.33 -4.70
CA GLY A 91 -11.85 -9.86 -5.84
C GLY A 91 -10.43 -10.46 -5.96
N SER A 92 -10.00 -11.37 -5.08
CA SER A 92 -8.75 -12.12 -5.20
C SER A 92 -9.00 -13.48 -5.86
N ARG A 93 -8.23 -13.81 -6.90
CA ARG A 93 -8.20 -15.16 -7.52
C ARG A 93 -7.31 -16.15 -6.78
N SER A 94 -6.53 -15.68 -5.80
CA SER A 94 -5.67 -16.54 -4.99
C SER A 94 -6.28 -16.66 -3.60
N THR A 95 -6.47 -17.91 -3.20
CA THR A 95 -7.21 -18.34 -2.02
C THR A 95 -6.23 -19.05 -1.10
N VAL A 96 -5.20 -18.35 -0.63
CA VAL A 96 -4.18 -19.00 0.21
C VAL A 96 -4.06 -18.30 1.56
N THR A 97 -4.54 -18.99 2.59
CA THR A 97 -4.25 -18.70 4.00
C THR A 97 -2.78 -19.08 4.25
N THR A 98 -1.85 -18.18 3.90
CA THR A 98 -0.41 -18.43 4.05
C THR A 98 0.13 -17.80 5.34
N PRO A 99 1.23 -18.33 5.89
CA PRO A 99 2.05 -17.62 6.88
C PRO A 99 2.49 -16.22 6.41
N LEU A 100 2.58 -15.97 5.10
CA LEU A 100 2.86 -14.67 4.52
C LEU A 100 1.76 -13.64 4.83
N LEU A 101 0.50 -14.05 4.96
CA LEU A 101 -0.61 -13.18 5.36
C LEU A 101 -0.37 -12.61 6.76
N LEU A 102 0.06 -13.45 7.70
CA LEU A 102 0.40 -13.02 9.07
C LEU A 102 1.55 -12.00 9.04
N GLY A 103 2.57 -12.25 8.22
CA GLY A 103 3.68 -11.33 8.02
C GLY A 103 3.34 -10.03 7.28
N ALA A 104 2.16 -9.92 6.64
CA ALA A 104 1.72 -8.71 5.95
C ALA A 104 1.07 -7.68 6.90
N VAL A 105 0.67 -8.08 8.11
CA VAL A 105 -0.05 -7.21 9.06
C VAL A 105 0.83 -6.09 9.61
N CYS A 106 1.94 -6.42 10.27
CA CYS A 106 2.89 -5.45 10.81
C CYS A 106 4.31 -6.03 10.93
N LYS A 107 5.29 -5.20 11.27
CA LYS A 107 6.69 -5.64 11.44
C LYS A 107 6.85 -6.68 12.57
N SER A 108 6.09 -6.53 13.65
CA SER A 108 6.16 -7.41 14.80
C SER A 108 5.55 -8.78 14.50
N TRP A 109 4.37 -8.81 13.87
CA TRP A 109 3.75 -10.06 13.38
C TRP A 109 4.70 -10.79 12.43
N ARG A 110 5.34 -10.06 11.50
CA ARG A 110 6.33 -10.65 10.59
C ARG A 110 7.50 -11.29 11.33
N ALA A 111 8.02 -10.64 12.37
CA ALA A 111 9.11 -11.18 13.17
C ALA A 111 8.71 -12.52 13.82
N VAL A 112 7.52 -12.56 14.44
CA VAL A 112 7.00 -13.79 15.07
C VAL A 112 6.71 -14.87 14.02
N SER A 113 6.09 -14.51 12.89
CA SER A 113 5.84 -15.45 11.80
C SER A 113 7.13 -16.07 11.29
N TRP A 114 8.20 -15.28 11.07
CA TRP A 114 9.50 -15.81 10.66
C TRP A 114 10.19 -16.66 11.73
N SER A 115 10.05 -16.31 13.00
CA SER A 115 10.66 -17.07 14.10
C SER A 115 9.85 -18.30 14.52
N THR A 116 8.76 -18.64 13.83
CA THR A 116 7.91 -19.81 14.15
C THR A 116 8.00 -20.84 13.02
N PRO A 117 8.98 -21.78 13.05
CA PRO A 117 9.21 -22.76 11.98
C PRO A 117 7.99 -23.61 11.64
N GLN A 118 7.12 -23.88 12.61
CA GLN A 118 5.91 -24.69 12.46
C GLN A 118 4.97 -24.14 11.37
N LEU A 119 4.93 -22.80 11.21
CA LEU A 119 4.12 -22.15 10.17
C LEU A 119 4.63 -22.47 8.76
N TRP A 120 5.91 -22.75 8.60
CA TRP A 120 6.58 -22.92 7.30
C TRP A 120 6.76 -24.38 6.90
N THR A 121 6.15 -25.31 7.64
CA THR A 121 6.18 -26.75 7.32
C THR A 121 5.43 -27.09 6.03
N SER A 122 4.50 -26.23 5.59
CA SER A 122 3.80 -26.34 4.32
C SER A 122 3.53 -24.95 3.73
N ILE A 123 3.75 -24.79 2.43
CA ILE A 123 3.50 -23.54 1.70
C ILE A 123 2.75 -23.90 0.42
N SER A 124 1.59 -23.28 0.21
CA SER A 124 0.85 -23.37 -1.05
C SER A 124 1.16 -22.15 -1.92
N ILE A 125 1.41 -22.39 -3.20
CA ILE A 125 1.73 -21.36 -4.20
C ILE A 125 0.82 -21.59 -5.42
N ASP A 126 -0.10 -20.66 -5.64
CA ASP A 126 -0.93 -20.65 -6.85
C ASP A 126 -0.16 -20.02 -8.01
N ILE A 127 0.33 -20.85 -8.93
CA ILE A 127 0.94 -20.39 -10.18
C ILE A 127 -0.15 -20.18 -11.24
N TYR A 128 -0.54 -18.93 -11.50
CA TYR A 128 -1.43 -18.64 -12.63
C TYR A 128 -0.61 -18.27 -13.87
N TRP A 129 -0.76 -19.06 -14.93
CA TRP A 129 -0.23 -18.73 -16.25
C TRP A 129 -1.21 -17.79 -16.97
N LYS A 130 -0.74 -16.60 -17.35
CA LYS A 130 -1.44 -15.77 -18.34
C LYS A 130 -0.81 -16.01 -19.71
N GLY A 131 -1.31 -17.02 -20.41
CA GLY A 131 -0.96 -17.23 -21.82
C GLY A 131 -1.41 -16.06 -22.70
N PRO A 132 -0.86 -15.92 -23.92
CA PRO A 132 -1.26 -14.86 -24.84
C PRO A 132 -2.76 -14.95 -25.10
N SER A 133 -3.44 -13.81 -24.98
CA SER A 133 -4.83 -13.67 -25.41
C SER A 133 -4.82 -13.70 -26.94
N ILE A 134 -5.35 -14.78 -27.51
CA ILE A 134 -5.54 -14.95 -28.96
C ILE A 134 -6.69 -14.06 -29.41
#